data_AF-A0AAN1CX41-F1
#
_entry.id   AF-A0AAN1CX41-F1
#
_cell.length_a   1.000
_cell.length_b   1.000
_cell.length_c   1.000
_cell.angle_alpha   90.00
_cell.angle_beta   90.00
_cell.angle_gamma   90.00
#
_symmetry.space_group_name_H-M   'P 1'
#
loop_
_entity.id
_entity.type
_entity.pdbx_description
1 polymer ?
#
loop_
_entity_poly.entity_id
_entity_poly.type
_entity_poly.pdbx_seq_one_letter_code
_entity_poly.pdbx_strand_id
1 'polypeptide(L)'
;MLSFSNFRVVATFVATFLLIIPSLAFANVVKSFRVWPSPDETRVVIDLGSEADYSYFSLSEPDRLVVDLKDATMQAKLPVTVSDSPVLTRVRKSSPPETGTYRLVFELKKSVQAELFKLSPTPGGQYGHRLVIDLPHGTKTATTTTKSEEKTTTSKDMSSVQRAQEVLIVIDPGHGGEDPGSIGPSRRKYEKDAVLSISRKIAAQLNATPGIKTRLTRSGDYFVNLNRRVAIARENDAHLLISIHADAFTSPRPRGGSVFVLNTRRANTEISRWVENHERQSELLGGSGNAFVSNTKDRNVNQTLLDLQFSHSQKEGYKLATEILGEMGRVAHLHNTKPINTSLAVLRSPQIPSVLVETGFISNPTEEKLLFQRAHQDKLAQSISKAVVKYLKDNPPEGTVFSPSSKPMVHIVKRGESLSVIANKYGTSSKAIMAENNLKSSGLGIGQKLRIPSAGNINVPSKPITVETETITHTVKSGEFLGKIASHYKVKVSDIRRENNLKSDTLWVGQKLKVTVAVKDKPIRKHKVSRGEYLGKIASKYDVSVQSIREANNLRSDELAVGQVLIIPNK
;
A
#
# COMPACT_ATOMS: atom_id res chain seq x y z
N MET A 1 84.10 -26.96 -17.49
CA MET A 1 83.16 -27.50 -16.48
C MET A 1 82.82 -26.39 -15.51
N LEU A 2 81.73 -25.66 -15.77
CA LEU A 2 81.14 -24.73 -14.80
C LEU A 2 79.97 -25.48 -14.13
N SER A 3 80.04 -25.55 -12.81
CA SER A 3 79.23 -26.44 -11.96
C SER A 3 77.72 -26.16 -12.07
N PHE A 4 76.96 -27.19 -12.41
CA PHE A 4 75.48 -27.24 -12.40
C PHE A 4 74.87 -26.88 -11.02
N SER A 5 75.68 -26.76 -9.97
CA SER A 5 75.27 -26.31 -8.63
C SER A 5 74.80 -24.85 -8.61
N ASN A 6 75.49 -23.96 -9.35
CA ASN A 6 75.21 -22.51 -9.27
C ASN A 6 73.89 -22.11 -9.96
N PHE A 7 73.43 -22.89 -10.93
CA PHE A 7 72.17 -22.61 -11.63
C PHE A 7 70.94 -22.91 -10.75
N ARG A 8 71.03 -23.94 -9.90
CA ARG A 8 69.96 -24.28 -8.95
C ARG A 8 69.83 -23.23 -7.84
N VAL A 9 70.96 -22.73 -7.31
CA VAL A 9 70.94 -21.70 -6.26
C VAL A 9 70.37 -20.37 -6.78
N VAL A 10 70.75 -19.96 -7.99
CA VAL A 10 70.21 -18.74 -8.63
C VAL A 10 68.73 -18.89 -8.97
N ALA A 11 68.30 -20.05 -9.49
CA ALA A 11 66.89 -20.30 -9.78
C ALA A 11 66.02 -20.34 -8.51
N THR A 12 66.57 -20.82 -7.38
CA THR A 12 65.86 -20.83 -6.10
C THR A 12 65.79 -19.43 -5.51
N PHE A 13 66.85 -18.61 -5.64
CA PHE A 13 66.83 -17.20 -5.23
C PHE A 13 65.81 -16.37 -6.04
N VAL A 14 65.72 -16.57 -7.36
CA VAL A 14 64.73 -15.88 -8.21
C VAL A 14 63.31 -16.34 -7.92
N ALA A 15 63.07 -17.63 -7.68
CA ALA A 15 61.76 -18.14 -7.29
C ALA A 15 61.32 -17.66 -5.91
N THR A 16 62.25 -17.49 -4.97
CA THR A 16 61.96 -16.95 -3.64
C THR A 16 61.73 -15.43 -3.69
N PHE A 17 62.41 -14.70 -4.59
CA PHE A 17 62.20 -13.25 -4.78
C PHE A 17 60.87 -12.95 -5.51
N LEU A 18 60.39 -13.84 -6.38
CA LEU A 18 59.07 -13.72 -7.02
C LEU A 18 57.89 -13.98 -6.05
N LEU A 19 58.13 -14.66 -4.94
CA LEU A 19 57.13 -14.93 -3.88
C LEU A 19 57.04 -13.80 -2.83
N ILE A 20 57.91 -12.79 -2.90
CA ILE A 20 57.91 -11.61 -2.02
C ILE A 20 57.61 -10.33 -2.82
N ILE A 21 56.80 -10.44 -3.88
CA ILE A 21 56.14 -9.26 -4.43
C ILE A 21 54.90 -9.03 -3.55
N PRO A 22 54.90 -8.04 -2.63
CA PRO A 22 53.67 -7.70 -1.93
C PRO A 22 52.63 -7.37 -3.00
N SER A 23 51.51 -8.09 -3.00
CA SER A 23 50.36 -7.70 -3.80
C SER A 23 49.99 -6.29 -3.35
N LEU A 24 50.32 -5.30 -4.17
CA LEU A 24 49.81 -3.94 -4.01
C LEU A 24 48.30 -4.04 -4.16
N ALA A 25 47.60 -4.23 -3.05
CA ALA A 25 46.16 -4.10 -2.99
C ALA A 25 45.86 -2.64 -3.32
N PHE A 26 45.35 -2.41 -4.54
CA PHE A 26 44.91 -1.07 -4.93
C PHE A 26 43.76 -0.68 -4.01
N ALA A 27 43.98 0.37 -3.23
CA ALA A 27 42.95 0.90 -2.34
C ALA A 27 41.71 1.28 -3.17
N ASN A 28 40.54 0.82 -2.70
CA ASN A 28 39.25 1.11 -3.32
C ASN A 28 39.03 2.64 -3.36
N VAL A 29 38.58 3.18 -4.49
CA VAL A 29 38.41 4.64 -4.64
C VAL A 29 36.95 5.02 -4.44
N VAL A 30 36.67 5.88 -3.46
CA VAL A 30 35.36 6.53 -3.27
C VAL A 30 35.24 7.68 -4.25
N LYS A 31 34.48 7.48 -5.33
CA LYS A 31 34.37 8.39 -6.47
C LYS A 31 33.37 9.53 -6.23
N SER A 32 32.19 9.20 -5.73
CA SER A 32 31.10 10.16 -5.51
C SER A 32 30.10 9.70 -4.45
N PHE A 33 29.38 10.67 -3.90
CA PHE A 33 28.20 10.47 -3.05
C PHE A 33 26.96 11.00 -3.76
N ARG A 34 25.88 10.23 -3.74
CA ARG A 34 24.57 10.61 -4.26
C ARG A 34 23.53 10.43 -3.17
N VAL A 35 22.74 11.46 -2.90
CA VAL A 35 21.72 11.45 -1.83
C VAL A 35 20.35 11.69 -2.44
N TRP A 36 19.41 10.80 -2.15
CA TRP A 36 18.06 10.82 -2.69
C TRP A 36 17.02 10.71 -1.56
N PRO A 37 16.49 11.84 -1.08
CA PRO A 37 15.34 11.84 -0.19
C PRO A 37 14.08 11.37 -0.92
N SER A 38 13.32 10.46 -0.32
CA SER A 38 11.98 10.04 -0.75
C SER A 38 10.95 10.26 0.38
N PRO A 39 9.64 10.05 0.19
CA PRO A 39 8.69 10.19 1.29
C PRO A 39 8.98 9.25 2.48
N ASP A 40 9.37 8.01 2.19
CA ASP A 40 9.46 6.94 3.19
C ASP A 40 10.90 6.70 3.71
N GLU A 41 11.92 7.06 2.92
CA GLU A 41 13.34 6.87 3.28
C GLU A 41 14.27 7.86 2.55
N THR A 42 15.48 8.05 3.06
CA THR A 42 16.57 8.74 2.37
C THR A 42 17.62 7.72 1.98
N ARG A 43 17.87 7.56 0.68
CA ARG A 43 18.91 6.68 0.17
C ARG A 43 20.20 7.45 -0.07
N VAL A 44 21.31 6.93 0.42
CA VAL A 44 22.65 7.40 0.06
C VAL A 44 23.36 6.31 -0.73
N VAL A 45 23.92 6.68 -1.88
CA VAL A 45 24.69 5.79 -2.74
C VAL A 45 26.12 6.31 -2.82
N ILE A 46 27.07 5.45 -2.49
CA ILE A 46 28.51 5.71 -2.58
C ILE A 46 29.05 4.95 -3.79
N ASP A 47 29.58 5.67 -4.76
CA ASP A 47 30.17 5.08 -5.98
C ASP A 47 31.64 4.71 -5.73
N LEU A 48 32.00 3.46 -6.03
CA LEU A 48 33.28 2.85 -5.66
C LEU A 48 34.06 2.33 -6.87
N GLY A 49 35.36 2.13 -6.68
CA GLY A 49 36.28 1.51 -7.65
C GLY A 49 36.11 0.00 -7.73
N SER A 50 36.04 -0.64 -6.57
CA SER A 50 35.85 -2.08 -6.37
C SER A 50 34.75 -2.33 -5.32
N GLU A 51 34.44 -3.58 -5.03
CA GLU A 51 33.47 -3.94 -3.99
C GLU A 51 33.89 -3.38 -2.62
N ALA A 52 32.93 -2.87 -1.85
CA ALA A 52 33.20 -2.31 -0.52
C ALA A 52 33.50 -3.41 0.51
N ASP A 53 34.58 -3.26 1.28
CA ASP A 53 34.70 -3.86 2.62
C ASP A 53 34.40 -2.77 3.65
N TYR A 54 33.38 -2.99 4.49
CA TYR A 54 32.89 -1.98 5.42
C TYR A 54 32.36 -2.57 6.72
N SER A 55 32.44 -1.75 7.77
CA SER A 55 31.70 -1.93 9.01
C SER A 55 30.90 -0.66 9.33
N TYR A 56 29.88 -0.77 10.18
CA TYR A 56 29.07 0.38 10.55
C TYR A 56 28.49 0.24 11.96
N PHE A 57 28.20 1.38 12.57
CA PHE A 57 27.55 1.46 13.88
C PHE A 57 26.83 2.82 14.03
N SER A 58 25.90 2.90 14.98
CA SER A 58 25.16 4.13 15.28
C SER A 58 25.64 4.75 16.59
N LEU A 59 25.60 6.08 16.68
CA LEU A 59 25.85 6.84 17.90
C LEU A 59 24.61 7.68 18.21
N SER A 60 24.30 7.83 19.49
CA SER A 60 23.34 8.81 20.01
C SER A 60 24.06 10.07 20.50
N GLU A 61 23.33 11.17 20.68
CA GLU A 61 23.83 12.43 21.26
C GLU A 61 25.03 13.09 20.52
N PRO A 62 24.85 13.65 19.31
CA PRO A 62 23.66 13.59 18.45
C PRO A 62 23.61 12.29 17.62
N ASP A 63 22.42 11.96 17.12
CA ASP A 63 22.18 10.78 16.28
C ASP A 63 23.07 10.79 15.04
N ARG A 64 23.90 9.76 14.89
CA ARG A 64 24.83 9.59 13.77
C ARG A 64 24.90 8.14 13.35
N LEU A 65 24.99 7.89 12.04
CA LEU A 65 25.47 6.63 11.49
C LEU A 65 26.93 6.80 11.12
N VAL A 66 27.79 5.87 11.55
CA VAL A 66 29.21 5.84 11.23
C VAL A 66 29.47 4.63 10.35
N VAL A 67 30.15 4.85 9.21
CA VAL A 67 30.54 3.80 8.27
C VAL A 67 32.04 3.86 8.07
N ASP A 68 32.72 2.76 8.35
CA ASP A 68 34.15 2.61 8.16
C ASP A 68 34.40 1.78 6.89
N LEU A 69 35.08 2.37 5.91
CA LEU A 69 35.46 1.72 4.66
C LEU A 69 36.93 1.28 4.76
N LYS A 70 37.20 -0.01 4.64
CA LYS A 70 38.56 -0.55 4.68
C LYS A 70 39.25 -0.39 3.33
N ASP A 71 40.56 -0.18 3.38
CA ASP A 71 41.45 -0.02 2.22
C ASP A 71 40.88 0.92 1.16
N ALA A 72 40.29 2.03 1.60
CA ALA A 72 39.66 3.00 0.71
C ALA A 72 40.56 4.23 0.52
N THR A 73 40.31 5.02 -0.53
CA THR A 73 40.85 6.36 -0.74
C THR A 73 39.71 7.30 -1.16
N MET A 74 39.79 8.57 -0.77
CA MET A 74 38.70 9.53 -1.00
C MET A 74 38.99 10.43 -2.20
N GLN A 75 38.26 10.23 -3.31
CA GLN A 75 38.26 11.16 -4.44
C GLN A 75 37.07 12.14 -4.37
N ALA A 76 35.96 11.70 -3.79
CA ALA A 76 34.76 12.52 -3.63
C ALA A 76 34.99 13.72 -2.70
N LYS A 77 34.34 14.85 -3.00
CA LYS A 77 34.37 16.04 -2.15
C LYS A 77 33.43 15.86 -0.95
N LEU A 78 33.94 16.11 0.25
CA LEU A 78 33.19 16.13 1.51
C LEU A 78 33.46 17.46 2.25
N PRO A 79 32.50 17.98 3.04
CA PRO A 79 31.20 17.37 3.38
C PRO A 79 30.14 17.50 2.28
N VAL A 80 29.16 16.59 2.29
CA VAL A 80 27.91 16.71 1.51
C VAL A 80 26.81 17.16 2.45
N THR A 81 26.26 18.36 2.21
CA THR A 81 25.13 18.89 2.99
C THR A 81 23.81 18.52 2.32
N VAL A 82 22.82 18.11 3.11
CA VAL A 82 21.51 17.63 2.63
C VAL A 82 20.42 18.46 3.32
N SER A 83 19.76 19.33 2.56
CA SER A 83 18.65 20.16 3.07
C SER A 83 17.32 19.41 3.09
N ASP A 84 17.07 18.63 2.04
CA ASP A 84 15.73 18.15 1.69
C ASP A 84 15.38 16.78 2.28
N SER A 85 16.26 16.22 3.12
CA SER A 85 16.03 14.95 3.81
C SER A 85 15.38 15.15 5.19
N PRO A 86 14.29 14.42 5.50
CA PRO A 86 13.73 14.31 6.85
C PRO A 86 14.65 13.64 7.89
N VAL A 87 15.71 12.95 7.48
CA VAL A 87 16.58 12.16 8.36
C VAL A 87 18.04 12.57 8.28
N LEU A 88 18.61 12.77 7.10
CA LEU A 88 20.03 13.06 6.93
C LEU A 88 20.26 14.58 6.85
N THR A 89 21.25 15.09 7.57
CA THR A 89 21.65 16.51 7.49
C THR A 89 22.95 16.69 6.70
N ARG A 90 23.92 15.81 6.93
CA ARG A 90 25.27 15.99 6.41
C ARG A 90 26.01 14.66 6.37
N VAL A 91 26.86 14.48 5.36
CA VAL A 91 27.87 13.42 5.31
C VAL A 91 29.24 14.08 5.40
N ARG A 92 30.09 13.63 6.32
CA ARG A 92 31.45 14.18 6.51
C ARG A 92 32.47 13.09 6.81
N LYS A 93 33.76 13.42 6.66
CA LYS A 93 34.86 12.57 7.13
C LYS A 93 35.10 12.73 8.64
N SER A 94 35.66 11.70 9.26
CA SER A 94 36.17 11.72 10.63
C SER A 94 37.48 10.93 10.72
N SER A 95 38.21 11.06 11.82
CA SER A 95 39.42 10.27 12.06
C SER A 95 39.09 8.77 12.05
N PRO A 96 39.79 7.96 11.24
CA PRO A 96 39.54 6.53 11.17
C PRO A 96 40.05 5.79 12.40
N PRO A 97 39.55 4.58 12.67
CA PRO A 97 40.01 3.76 13.80
C PRO A 97 41.42 3.22 13.58
N GLU A 98 41.80 2.95 12.34
CA GLU A 98 43.05 2.28 11.95
C GLU A 98 43.62 2.90 10.67
N THR A 99 44.94 2.77 10.47
CA THR A 99 45.61 3.17 9.23
C THR A 99 45.09 2.33 8.05
N GLY A 100 44.68 2.97 6.95
CA GLY A 100 44.08 2.31 5.79
C GLY A 100 42.55 2.27 5.79
N THR A 101 41.90 2.61 6.91
CA THR A 101 40.45 2.77 7.00
C THR A 101 40.03 4.22 6.76
N TYR A 102 38.87 4.44 6.13
CA TYR A 102 38.23 5.75 6.00
C TYR A 102 36.90 5.78 6.75
N ARG A 103 36.77 6.67 7.73
CA ARG A 103 35.54 6.84 8.52
C ARG A 103 34.65 7.95 7.97
N LEU A 104 33.43 7.58 7.61
CA LEU A 104 32.35 8.46 7.21
C LEU A 104 31.33 8.60 8.32
N VAL A 105 30.88 9.83 8.57
CA VAL A 105 29.86 10.15 9.58
C VAL A 105 28.69 10.80 8.87
N PHE A 106 27.53 10.17 9.03
CA PHE A 106 26.23 10.61 8.56
C PHE A 106 25.51 11.25 9.75
N GLU A 107 25.40 12.58 9.77
CA GLU A 107 24.72 13.31 10.83
C GLU A 107 23.20 13.26 10.61
N LEU A 108 22.46 12.76 11.60
CA LEU A 108 21.02 12.48 11.49
C LEU A 108 20.20 13.48 12.31
N LYS A 109 19.01 13.83 11.81
CA LYS A 109 17.99 14.64 12.52
C LYS A 109 17.26 13.83 13.60
N LYS A 110 17.28 12.50 13.47
CA LYS A 110 16.64 11.53 14.37
C LYS A 110 17.27 10.16 14.22
N SER A 111 17.18 9.36 15.27
CA SER A 111 17.61 7.96 15.28
C SER A 111 16.82 7.13 14.27
N VAL A 112 17.52 6.34 13.46
CA VAL A 112 16.94 5.42 12.47
C VAL A 112 17.76 4.12 12.41
N GLN A 113 17.08 3.02 12.06
CA GLN A 113 17.75 1.76 11.74
C GLN A 113 18.12 1.76 10.25
N ALA A 114 19.40 1.94 9.95
CA ALA A 114 19.90 1.99 8.58
C ALA A 114 20.03 0.58 7.97
N GLU A 115 19.69 0.45 6.69
CA GLU A 115 19.93 -0.78 5.91
C GLU A 115 21.08 -0.53 4.93
N LEU A 116 22.15 -1.33 5.00
CA LEU A 116 23.34 -1.18 4.15
C LEU A 116 23.56 -2.43 3.31
N PHE A 117 23.74 -2.26 2.00
CA PHE A 117 24.04 -3.38 1.09
C PHE A 117 24.88 -2.93 -0.10
N LYS A 118 25.56 -3.90 -0.72
CA LYS A 118 26.44 -3.69 -1.87
C LYS A 118 25.69 -3.94 -3.17
N LEU A 119 25.99 -3.15 -4.21
CA LEU A 119 25.56 -3.42 -5.57
C LEU A 119 26.78 -3.64 -6.47
N SER A 120 26.74 -4.74 -7.23
CA SER A 120 27.70 -5.03 -8.29
C SER A 120 27.57 -4.04 -9.46
N PRO A 121 28.60 -3.93 -10.32
CA PRO A 121 28.53 -3.13 -11.53
C PRO A 121 27.36 -3.54 -12.43
N THR A 122 26.71 -2.57 -13.07
CA THR A 122 25.62 -2.85 -14.01
C THR A 122 26.15 -3.55 -15.27
N PRO A 123 25.44 -4.55 -15.82
CA PRO A 123 25.74 -5.10 -17.14
C PRO A 123 25.78 -3.97 -18.18
N GLY A 124 26.91 -3.79 -18.87
CA GLY A 124 27.11 -2.68 -19.82
C GLY A 124 27.91 -1.47 -19.28
N GLY A 125 28.36 -1.49 -18.02
CA GLY A 125 29.39 -0.59 -17.51
C GLY A 125 28.96 0.84 -17.14
N GLN A 126 27.66 1.17 -17.19
CA GLN A 126 27.17 2.50 -16.86
C GLN A 126 27.43 2.90 -15.40
N TYR A 127 27.33 1.95 -14.45
CA TYR A 127 27.65 2.15 -13.04
C TYR A 127 28.58 1.05 -12.53
N GLY A 128 29.57 1.46 -11.73
CA GLY A 128 30.52 0.57 -11.05
C GLY A 128 29.96 -0.03 -9.76
N HIS A 129 30.87 -0.51 -8.90
CA HIS A 129 30.52 -0.98 -7.56
C HIS A 129 29.92 0.14 -6.73
N ARG A 130 28.90 -0.18 -5.92
CA ARG A 130 28.23 0.80 -5.06
C ARG A 130 27.98 0.23 -3.67
N LEU A 131 28.09 1.09 -2.67
CA LEU A 131 27.55 0.85 -1.33
C LEU A 131 26.30 1.72 -1.16
N VAL A 132 25.16 1.08 -0.88
CA VAL A 132 23.87 1.73 -0.69
C VAL A 132 23.51 1.73 0.78
N ILE A 133 23.00 2.86 1.28
CA ILE A 133 22.60 3.09 2.65
C ILE A 133 21.18 3.67 2.64
N ASP A 134 20.21 2.90 3.12
CA ASP A 134 18.82 3.33 3.24
C ASP A 134 18.51 3.79 4.67
N LEU A 135 18.03 5.03 4.80
CA LEU A 135 17.71 5.69 6.07
C LEU A 135 16.20 5.95 6.15
N PRO A 136 15.41 5.06 6.78
CA PRO A 136 13.95 5.17 6.81
C PRO A 136 13.47 6.39 7.60
N HIS A 137 12.40 7.06 7.15
CA HIS A 137 11.85 8.29 7.74
C HIS A 137 10.91 8.09 8.91
N GLY A 138 10.70 6.84 9.33
CA GLY A 138 9.92 6.45 10.50
C GLY A 138 10.26 5.01 10.81
N THR A 139 9.77 4.49 11.93
CA THR A 139 9.84 3.06 12.17
C THR A 139 9.03 2.36 11.08
N LYS A 140 9.72 1.82 10.06
CA LYS A 140 9.32 0.48 9.61
C LYS A 140 9.30 -0.31 10.91
N THR A 141 8.12 -0.67 11.38
CA THR A 141 8.00 -1.70 12.39
C THR A 141 8.73 -2.89 11.78
N ALA A 142 9.99 -3.07 12.17
CA ALA A 142 10.59 -4.38 12.11
C ALA A 142 9.62 -5.22 12.91
N THR A 143 8.81 -6.02 12.21
CA THR A 143 7.97 -7.04 12.80
C THR A 143 8.91 -8.08 13.38
N THR A 144 9.57 -7.73 14.48
CA THR A 144 10.15 -8.70 15.38
C THR A 144 8.96 -9.38 16.02
N THR A 145 8.79 -10.62 15.61
CA THR A 145 7.90 -11.62 16.14
C THR A 145 7.99 -11.67 17.66
N THR A 146 7.04 -11.02 18.34
CA THR A 146 6.63 -11.43 19.68
C THR A 146 5.14 -11.72 19.63
N LYS A 147 4.84 -13.02 19.51
CA LYS A 147 3.55 -13.61 19.81
C LYS A 147 3.04 -13.06 21.15
N SER A 148 1.93 -12.31 21.10
CA SER A 148 0.99 -12.26 22.20
C SER A 148 -0.37 -12.61 21.62
N GLU A 149 -0.89 -13.76 22.05
CA GLU A 149 -2.23 -14.22 21.72
C GLU A 149 -3.26 -13.31 22.41
N GLU A 150 -3.86 -12.39 21.66
CA GLU A 150 -5.16 -11.83 22.04
C GLU A 150 -6.25 -12.35 21.11
N LYS A 151 -7.03 -13.29 21.65
CA LYS A 151 -8.31 -13.75 21.12
C LYS A 151 -9.23 -12.55 20.94
N THR A 152 -9.31 -12.03 19.72
CA THR A 152 -10.38 -11.12 19.34
C THR A 152 -11.60 -11.96 18.95
N THR A 153 -12.57 -12.01 19.86
CA THR A 153 -13.92 -12.50 19.58
C THR A 153 -14.57 -11.58 18.54
N THR A 154 -14.68 -12.07 17.31
CA THR A 154 -15.44 -11.45 16.24
C THR A 154 -16.91 -11.33 16.64
N SER A 155 -17.37 -10.13 17.00
CA SER A 155 -18.77 -9.78 16.88
C SER A 155 -19.06 -9.49 15.41
N LYS A 156 -19.68 -10.46 14.72
CA LYS A 156 -20.32 -10.25 13.42
C LYS A 156 -21.50 -9.29 13.63
N ASP A 157 -21.27 -7.99 13.46
CA ASP A 157 -22.36 -7.06 13.19
C ASP A 157 -22.54 -6.98 11.67
N MET A 158 -23.45 -7.79 11.14
CA MET A 158 -23.84 -7.88 9.73
C MET A 158 -24.78 -6.71 9.33
N SER A 159 -24.49 -5.48 9.75
CA SER A 159 -25.34 -4.32 9.46
C SER A 159 -24.60 -3.09 8.93
N SER A 160 -23.31 -3.21 8.55
CA SER A 160 -22.74 -2.26 7.62
C SER A 160 -23.30 -2.55 6.23
N VAL A 161 -24.27 -1.75 5.81
CA VAL A 161 -24.58 -1.58 4.39
C VAL A 161 -23.25 -1.39 3.66
N GLN A 162 -22.83 -2.41 2.92
CA GLN A 162 -21.59 -2.42 2.15
C GLN A 162 -21.70 -1.29 1.13
N ARG A 163 -21.20 -0.10 1.49
CA ARG A 163 -21.00 0.97 0.52
C ARG A 163 -20.08 0.40 -0.54
N ALA A 164 -20.53 0.39 -1.80
CA ALA A 164 -19.72 -0.04 -2.92
C ALA A 164 -18.37 0.70 -2.85
N GLN A 165 -17.29 -0.07 -2.80
CA GLN A 165 -15.95 0.47 -2.62
C GLN A 165 -15.51 1.20 -3.89
N GLU A 166 -14.73 2.26 -3.74
CA GLU A 166 -14.09 2.90 -4.89
C GLU A 166 -13.04 1.95 -5.50
N VAL A 167 -12.91 1.98 -6.82
CA VAL A 167 -11.86 1.26 -7.52
C VAL A 167 -10.54 1.99 -7.30
N LEU A 168 -9.64 1.41 -6.51
CA LEU A 168 -8.26 1.87 -6.42
C LEU A 168 -7.40 1.33 -7.57
N ILE A 169 -6.70 2.22 -8.27
CA ILE A 169 -5.74 1.90 -9.33
C ILE A 169 -4.37 2.43 -8.90
N VAL A 170 -3.37 1.56 -8.85
CA VAL A 170 -1.99 1.99 -8.68
C VAL A 170 -1.36 2.24 -10.05
N ILE A 171 -0.79 3.42 -10.21
CA ILE A 171 -0.05 3.80 -11.40
C ILE A 171 1.43 3.85 -11.02
N ASP A 172 2.26 3.17 -11.79
CA ASP A 172 3.68 3.04 -11.52
C ASP A 172 4.50 3.79 -12.58
N PRO A 173 4.97 5.02 -12.29
CA PRO A 173 5.93 5.66 -13.17
C PRO A 173 7.27 4.93 -13.09
N GLY A 174 7.69 4.32 -14.20
CA GLY A 174 8.94 3.56 -14.29
C GLY A 174 10.18 4.35 -13.82
N HIS A 175 11.21 3.64 -13.35
CA HIS A 175 12.50 4.22 -12.97
C HIS A 175 12.39 5.26 -11.83
N GLY A 176 13.31 6.23 -11.77
CA GLY A 176 13.34 7.34 -10.79
C GLY A 176 14.62 7.40 -9.97
N GLY A 177 14.98 8.59 -9.50
CA GLY A 177 16.19 8.84 -8.72
C GLY A 177 17.45 8.46 -9.48
N GLU A 178 18.20 7.49 -8.92
CA GLU A 178 19.44 6.96 -9.49
C GLU A 178 19.26 6.19 -10.80
N ASP A 179 18.06 5.72 -11.09
CA ASP A 179 17.72 5.04 -12.32
C ASP A 179 17.07 6.04 -13.30
N PRO A 180 17.79 6.52 -14.32
CA PRO A 180 17.24 7.43 -15.32
C PRO A 180 16.27 6.72 -16.29
N GLY A 181 16.26 5.40 -16.32
CA GLY A 181 15.74 4.62 -17.43
C GLY A 181 16.49 4.92 -18.73
N SER A 182 15.81 4.71 -19.84
CA SER A 182 16.35 4.99 -21.16
C SER A 182 16.62 6.48 -21.39
N ILE A 183 17.70 6.78 -22.12
CA ILE A 183 18.15 8.14 -22.41
C ILE A 183 17.94 8.42 -23.90
N GLY A 184 17.23 9.51 -24.20
CA GLY A 184 16.96 9.90 -25.58
C GLY A 184 18.22 10.34 -26.35
N PRO A 185 18.19 10.32 -27.70
CA PRO A 185 19.32 10.73 -28.55
C PRO A 185 19.86 12.13 -28.27
N SER A 186 19.04 13.06 -27.76
CA SER A 186 19.50 14.39 -27.35
C SER A 186 20.44 14.39 -26.14
N ARG A 187 20.51 13.26 -25.41
CA ARG A 187 21.23 13.07 -24.14
C ARG A 187 20.81 14.02 -23.01
N ARG A 188 19.65 14.65 -23.12
CA ARG A 188 19.10 15.58 -22.12
C ARG A 188 17.73 15.17 -21.61
N LYS A 189 17.15 14.12 -22.19
CA LYS A 189 15.79 13.64 -21.93
C LYS A 189 15.86 12.23 -21.40
N TYR A 190 15.30 12.05 -20.21
CA TYR A 190 15.30 10.78 -19.49
C TYR A 190 13.91 10.19 -19.45
N GLU A 191 13.82 8.87 -19.62
CA GLU A 191 12.56 8.14 -19.52
C GLU A 191 11.83 8.45 -18.20
N LYS A 192 12.55 8.45 -17.07
CA LYS A 192 11.97 8.70 -15.74
C LYS A 192 11.16 10.00 -15.64
N ASP A 193 11.51 11.02 -16.42
CA ASP A 193 10.85 12.33 -16.41
C ASP A 193 9.57 12.29 -17.25
N ALA A 194 9.67 11.71 -18.46
CA ALA A 194 8.53 11.56 -19.37
C ALA A 194 7.43 10.72 -18.71
N VAL A 195 7.79 9.56 -18.16
CA VAL A 195 6.83 8.62 -17.58
C VAL A 195 6.19 9.16 -16.30
N LEU A 196 6.92 9.93 -15.48
CA LEU A 196 6.34 10.62 -14.32
C LEU A 196 5.30 11.67 -14.74
N SER A 197 5.61 12.48 -15.76
CA SER A 197 4.68 13.49 -16.28
C SER A 197 3.40 12.87 -16.84
N ILE A 198 3.55 11.82 -17.66
CA ILE A 198 2.41 11.09 -18.25
C ILE A 198 1.57 10.42 -17.14
N SER A 199 2.23 9.77 -16.18
CA SER A 199 1.54 9.07 -15.09
C SER A 199 0.72 10.02 -14.22
N ARG A 200 1.20 11.23 -13.93
CA ARG A 200 0.43 12.25 -13.21
C ARG A 200 -0.81 12.68 -13.98
N LYS A 201 -0.73 12.81 -15.30
CA LYS A 201 -1.88 13.16 -16.15
C LYS A 201 -2.93 12.04 -16.16
N ILE A 202 -2.49 10.78 -16.28
CA ILE A 202 -3.37 9.61 -16.16
C ILE A 202 -4.06 9.59 -14.78
N ALA A 203 -3.28 9.76 -13.71
CA ALA A 203 -3.80 9.80 -12.35
C ALA A 203 -4.85 10.91 -12.16
N ALA A 204 -4.57 12.12 -12.65
CA ALA A 204 -5.50 13.24 -12.57
C ALA A 204 -6.82 12.97 -13.31
N GLN A 205 -6.75 12.41 -14.52
CA GLN A 205 -7.94 12.10 -15.31
C GLN A 205 -8.78 10.96 -14.71
N LEU A 206 -8.12 9.92 -14.18
CA LEU A 206 -8.79 8.83 -13.50
C LEU A 206 -9.43 9.28 -12.17
N ASN A 207 -8.74 10.09 -11.36
CA ASN A 207 -9.30 10.67 -10.13
C ASN A 207 -10.49 11.61 -10.39
N ALA A 208 -10.59 12.20 -11.58
CA ALA A 208 -11.73 13.00 -11.97
C ALA A 208 -12.97 12.14 -12.33
N THR A 209 -12.81 10.82 -12.48
CA THR A 209 -13.91 9.90 -12.74
C THR A 209 -14.53 9.43 -11.42
N PRO A 210 -15.84 9.67 -11.17
CA PRO A 210 -16.49 9.22 -9.94
C PRO A 210 -16.29 7.73 -9.70
N GLY A 211 -15.92 7.38 -8.47
CA GLY A 211 -15.73 5.99 -8.08
C GLY A 211 -14.35 5.40 -8.36
N ILE A 212 -13.43 6.16 -8.96
CA ILE A 212 -12.03 5.75 -9.13
C ILE A 212 -11.14 6.58 -8.21
N LYS A 213 -10.20 5.90 -7.54
CA LYS A 213 -9.07 6.51 -6.85
C LYS A 213 -7.78 6.00 -7.44
N THR A 214 -6.77 6.86 -7.48
CA THR A 214 -5.43 6.47 -7.93
C THR A 214 -4.37 6.73 -6.87
N ARG A 215 -3.33 5.91 -6.92
CA ARG A 215 -2.10 6.10 -6.13
C ARG A 215 -0.88 5.90 -7.03
N LEU A 216 0.07 6.83 -6.97
CA LEU A 216 1.35 6.67 -7.64
C LEU A 216 2.32 5.84 -6.78
N THR A 217 3.10 4.94 -7.38
CA THR A 217 4.24 4.30 -6.67
C THR A 217 5.34 5.31 -6.33
N ARG A 218 5.53 6.32 -7.19
CA ARG A 218 6.32 7.51 -6.92
C ARG A 218 5.65 8.80 -7.36
N SER A 219 5.67 9.80 -6.50
CA SER A 219 5.14 11.15 -6.78
C SER A 219 6.24 12.19 -6.98
N GLY A 220 7.49 11.76 -7.17
CA GLY A 220 8.66 12.60 -7.35
C GLY A 220 9.79 11.85 -8.07
N ASP A 221 10.95 12.49 -8.19
CA ASP A 221 12.15 11.88 -8.77
C ASP A 221 12.97 11.14 -7.70
N TYR A 222 12.47 9.97 -7.30
CA TYR A 222 13.18 9.05 -6.41
C TYR A 222 13.01 7.61 -6.89
N PHE A 223 13.99 6.77 -6.56
CA PHE A 223 14.00 5.38 -6.95
C PHE A 223 12.99 4.56 -6.14
N VAL A 224 12.31 3.62 -6.80
CA VAL A 224 11.47 2.61 -6.14
C VAL A 224 11.87 1.23 -6.67
N ASN A 225 12.21 0.31 -5.77
CA ASN A 225 12.55 -1.06 -6.13
C ASN A 225 11.37 -1.79 -6.78
N LEU A 226 11.63 -2.66 -7.76
CA LEU A 226 10.61 -3.40 -8.51
C LEU A 226 9.63 -4.17 -7.61
N ASN A 227 10.12 -4.85 -6.57
CA ASN A 227 9.27 -5.58 -5.63
C ASN A 227 8.43 -4.63 -4.79
N ARG A 228 8.98 -3.47 -4.39
CA ARG A 228 8.26 -2.44 -3.63
C ARG A 228 7.10 -1.85 -4.44
N ARG A 229 7.24 -1.68 -5.75
CA ARG A 229 6.17 -1.19 -6.64
C ARG A 229 4.94 -2.10 -6.57
N VAL A 230 5.15 -3.41 -6.62
CA VAL A 230 4.09 -4.42 -6.48
C VAL A 230 3.54 -4.45 -5.05
N ALA A 231 4.40 -4.36 -4.04
CA ALA A 231 3.99 -4.32 -2.64
C ALA A 231 3.07 -3.12 -2.34
N ILE A 232 3.38 -1.93 -2.88
CA ILE A 232 2.51 -0.75 -2.74
C ILE A 232 1.10 -1.04 -3.29
N ALA A 233 0.98 -1.71 -4.43
CA ALA A 233 -0.32 -2.09 -4.97
C ALA A 233 -1.08 -3.04 -4.05
N ARG A 234 -0.40 -4.04 -3.48
CA ARG A 234 -1.00 -5.02 -2.55
C ARG A 234 -1.39 -4.40 -1.21
N GLU A 235 -0.52 -3.61 -0.61
CA GLU A 235 -0.74 -2.94 0.68
C GLU A 235 -1.93 -1.96 0.66
N ASN A 236 -2.33 -1.49 -0.52
CA ASN A 236 -3.46 -0.59 -0.68
C ASN A 236 -4.71 -1.30 -1.25
N ASP A 237 -4.70 -2.65 -1.36
CA ASP A 237 -5.77 -3.44 -1.97
C ASP A 237 -6.17 -2.90 -3.36
N ALA A 238 -5.16 -2.61 -4.20
CA ALA A 238 -5.39 -2.06 -5.53
C ALA A 238 -6.08 -3.09 -6.44
N HIS A 239 -7.03 -2.63 -7.24
CA HIS A 239 -7.75 -3.45 -8.21
C HIS A 239 -6.99 -3.59 -9.52
N LEU A 240 -6.15 -2.61 -9.86
CA LEU A 240 -5.32 -2.60 -11.06
C LEU A 240 -3.94 -2.00 -10.75
N LEU A 241 -2.92 -2.51 -11.44
CA LEU A 241 -1.58 -1.92 -11.48
C LEU A 241 -1.21 -1.58 -12.93
N ILE A 242 -0.93 -0.30 -13.20
CA ILE A 242 -0.57 0.19 -14.54
C ILE A 242 0.82 0.82 -14.46
N SER A 243 1.83 0.13 -14.98
CA SER A 243 3.19 0.65 -15.08
C SER A 243 3.38 1.40 -16.39
N ILE A 244 3.99 2.59 -16.34
CA ILE A 244 4.19 3.47 -17.49
C ILE A 244 5.68 3.59 -17.78
N HIS A 245 6.05 3.29 -19.02
CA HIS A 245 7.43 3.25 -19.51
C HIS A 245 7.57 3.95 -20.87
N ALA A 246 8.82 4.24 -21.25
CA ALA A 246 9.19 4.76 -22.56
C ALA A 246 10.60 4.26 -22.94
N ASP A 247 10.72 2.94 -23.04
CA ASP A 247 11.99 2.20 -23.18
C ASP A 247 12.77 2.56 -24.47
N ALA A 248 13.91 1.91 -24.70
CA ALA A 248 14.75 2.12 -25.86
C ALA A 248 15.14 0.81 -26.55
N PHE A 249 15.31 0.91 -27.87
CA PHE A 249 16.07 -0.06 -28.65
C PHE A 249 17.48 0.44 -28.91
N THR A 250 18.41 -0.49 -29.16
CA THR A 250 19.78 -0.18 -29.61
C THR A 250 19.80 0.59 -30.93
N SER A 251 18.83 0.32 -31.81
CA SER A 251 18.58 1.09 -33.03
C SER A 251 17.58 2.22 -32.76
N PRO A 252 17.75 3.41 -33.35
CA PRO A 252 16.79 4.52 -33.22
C PRO A 252 15.55 4.36 -34.11
N ARG A 253 15.44 3.27 -34.88
CA ARG A 253 14.36 3.05 -35.84
C ARG A 253 13.02 2.65 -35.22
N PRO A 254 12.94 1.70 -34.28
CA PRO A 254 11.66 1.29 -33.67
C PRO A 254 10.97 2.46 -33.00
N ARG A 255 9.65 2.56 -33.15
CA ARG A 255 8.82 3.64 -32.59
C ARG A 255 7.42 3.15 -32.29
N GLY A 256 6.66 3.96 -31.55
CA GLY A 256 5.27 3.69 -31.20
C GLY A 256 5.12 2.89 -29.91
N GLY A 257 3.90 2.89 -29.38
CA GLY A 257 3.58 2.26 -28.10
C GLY A 257 3.34 0.76 -28.19
N SER A 258 3.52 0.09 -27.07
CA SER A 258 3.24 -1.34 -26.86
C SER A 258 2.71 -1.57 -25.45
N VAL A 259 1.97 -2.65 -25.23
CA VAL A 259 1.50 -3.02 -23.89
C VAL A 259 1.89 -4.44 -23.57
N PHE A 260 2.45 -4.62 -22.39
CA PHE A 260 2.99 -5.86 -21.88
C PHE A 260 2.13 -6.39 -20.75
N VAL A 261 1.98 -7.71 -20.70
CA VAL A 261 1.22 -8.44 -19.69
C VAL A 261 2.04 -9.62 -19.19
N LEU A 262 1.65 -10.16 -18.04
CA LEU A 262 2.37 -11.26 -17.42
C LEU A 262 2.42 -12.50 -18.33
N ASN A 263 3.54 -13.22 -18.30
CA ASN A 263 3.65 -14.59 -18.80
C ASN A 263 3.58 -15.54 -17.59
N THR A 264 2.46 -16.26 -17.47
CA THR A 264 2.13 -17.11 -16.32
C THR A 264 3.13 -18.24 -16.11
N ARG A 265 3.59 -18.93 -17.17
CA ARG A 265 4.47 -20.11 -17.01
C ARG A 265 5.77 -19.77 -16.29
N ARG A 266 6.49 -18.74 -16.77
CA ARG A 266 7.77 -18.32 -16.19
C ARG A 266 7.56 -17.64 -14.84
N ALA A 267 6.49 -16.85 -14.67
CA ALA A 267 6.15 -16.24 -13.39
C ALA A 267 5.88 -17.30 -12.30
N ASN A 268 5.07 -18.33 -12.62
CA ASN A 268 4.77 -19.42 -11.70
C ASN A 268 6.06 -20.15 -11.31
N THR A 269 6.94 -20.47 -12.26
CA THR A 269 8.21 -21.16 -11.93
C THR A 269 9.11 -20.33 -10.99
N GLU A 270 9.25 -19.01 -11.23
CA GLU A 270 10.07 -18.15 -10.38
C GLU A 270 9.48 -17.96 -8.98
N ILE A 271 8.15 -17.90 -8.87
CA ILE A 271 7.45 -17.68 -7.61
C ILE A 271 7.32 -18.97 -6.80
N SER A 272 7.14 -20.13 -7.42
CA SER A 272 7.20 -21.43 -6.74
C SER A 272 8.53 -21.64 -6.05
N ARG A 273 9.65 -21.31 -6.70
CA ARG A 273 10.98 -21.33 -6.08
C ARG A 273 11.07 -20.37 -4.88
N TRP A 274 10.37 -19.23 -4.94
CA TRP A 274 10.35 -18.25 -3.87
C TRP A 274 9.47 -18.67 -2.69
N VAL A 275 8.36 -19.37 -2.96
CA VAL A 275 7.49 -19.99 -1.93
C VAL A 275 8.19 -21.18 -1.27
N GLU A 276 8.99 -21.94 -2.00
CA GLU A 276 9.82 -23.04 -1.46
C GLU A 276 10.91 -22.53 -0.51
N ASN A 277 11.41 -21.32 -0.74
CA ASN A 277 12.32 -20.62 0.17
C ASN A 277 11.50 -19.95 1.28
N HIS A 278 11.23 -20.72 2.35
CA HIS A 278 10.32 -20.41 3.48
C HIS A 278 10.50 -19.02 4.14
N GLU A 279 11.62 -18.33 3.90
CA GLU A 279 11.96 -17.05 4.51
C GLU A 279 11.16 -15.83 3.97
N ARG A 280 10.51 -15.93 2.79
CA ARG A 280 9.82 -14.77 2.17
C ARG A 280 8.32 -14.95 1.91
N GLN A 281 7.72 -16.07 2.29
CA GLN A 281 6.28 -16.32 2.04
C GLN A 281 5.37 -15.18 2.57
N SER A 282 5.73 -14.57 3.70
CA SER A 282 4.96 -13.46 4.29
C SER A 282 5.03 -12.16 3.47
N GLU A 283 6.13 -11.92 2.74
CA GLU A 283 6.29 -10.78 1.83
C GLU A 283 5.49 -10.95 0.52
N LEU A 284 5.27 -12.20 0.07
CA LEU A 284 4.40 -12.49 -1.08
C LEU A 284 2.91 -12.33 -0.75
N LEU A 285 2.53 -12.71 0.47
CA LEU A 285 1.15 -12.98 0.86
C LEU A 285 0.52 -11.86 1.72
N GLY A 286 1.29 -10.86 2.14
CA GLY A 286 0.83 -9.73 2.96
C GLY A 286 -0.41 -9.01 2.41
N GLY A 287 -1.33 -8.63 3.31
CA GLY A 287 -2.66 -8.10 3.01
C GLY A 287 -3.75 -9.17 3.04
N SER A 288 -5.02 -8.80 2.82
CA SER A 288 -6.22 -9.65 2.97
C SER A 288 -6.22 -10.97 2.17
N GLY A 289 -5.21 -11.22 1.32
CA GLY A 289 -4.91 -12.51 0.67
C GLY A 289 -4.41 -13.61 1.62
N ASN A 290 -4.12 -13.27 2.88
CA ASN A 290 -3.70 -14.19 3.95
C ASN A 290 -4.71 -15.31 4.30
N ALA A 291 -5.97 -15.24 3.88
CA ALA A 291 -6.99 -16.15 4.40
C ALA A 291 -6.95 -17.58 3.80
N PHE A 292 -6.42 -17.76 2.58
CA PHE A 292 -6.62 -19.02 1.83
C PHE A 292 -5.36 -19.88 1.67
N VAL A 293 -4.17 -19.29 1.51
CA VAL A 293 -2.91 -20.06 1.32
C VAL A 293 -2.32 -20.54 2.65
N SER A 294 -2.60 -19.83 3.75
CA SER A 294 -1.99 -20.09 5.06
C SER A 294 -2.65 -21.21 5.87
N ASN A 295 -3.85 -21.69 5.48
CA ASN A 295 -4.62 -22.67 6.25
C ASN A 295 -4.47 -24.13 5.76
N THR A 296 -3.79 -24.35 4.63
CA THR A 296 -3.55 -25.70 4.08
C THR A 296 -2.06 -26.01 4.09
N LYS A 297 -1.67 -27.05 4.83
CA LYS A 297 -0.30 -27.63 4.79
C LYS A 297 0.02 -28.33 3.46
N ASP A 298 -0.95 -28.40 2.54
CA ASP A 298 -0.81 -29.06 1.25
C ASP A 298 -0.21 -28.11 0.20
N ARG A 299 1.04 -28.40 -0.16
CA ARG A 299 1.81 -27.66 -1.19
C ARG A 299 1.12 -27.66 -2.55
N ASN A 300 0.44 -28.74 -2.93
CA ASN A 300 -0.17 -28.88 -4.25
C ASN A 300 -1.42 -28.01 -4.37
N VAL A 301 -2.20 -27.90 -3.29
CA VAL A 301 -3.39 -27.03 -3.23
C VAL A 301 -2.98 -25.55 -3.32
N ASN A 302 -1.95 -25.16 -2.56
CA ASN A 302 -1.44 -23.78 -2.57
C ASN A 302 -0.86 -23.39 -3.94
N GLN A 303 -0.11 -24.28 -4.58
CA GLN A 303 0.41 -24.06 -5.94
C GLN A 303 -0.72 -23.91 -6.95
N THR A 304 -1.73 -24.79 -6.91
CA THR A 304 -2.89 -24.74 -7.82
C THR A 304 -3.67 -23.44 -7.66
N LEU A 305 -3.91 -23.00 -6.42
CA LEU A 305 -4.59 -21.74 -6.15
C LEU A 305 -3.81 -20.52 -6.68
N LEU A 306 -2.49 -20.49 -6.46
CA LEU A 306 -1.62 -19.44 -7.00
C LEU A 306 -1.64 -19.45 -8.54
N ASP A 307 -1.55 -20.62 -9.17
CA ASP A 307 -1.61 -20.77 -10.62
C ASP A 307 -2.94 -20.25 -11.19
N LEU A 308 -4.06 -20.53 -10.52
CA LEU A 308 -5.39 -20.02 -10.89
C LEU A 308 -5.46 -18.49 -10.75
N GLN A 309 -4.92 -17.93 -9.66
CA GLN A 309 -4.86 -16.48 -9.45
C GLN A 309 -4.02 -15.79 -10.53
N PHE A 310 -2.81 -16.29 -10.82
CA PHE A 310 -1.98 -15.75 -11.89
C PHE A 310 -2.65 -15.84 -13.25
N SER A 311 -3.32 -16.95 -13.55
CA SER A 311 -4.05 -17.12 -14.81
C SER A 311 -5.21 -16.12 -14.93
N HIS A 312 -5.92 -15.85 -13.83
CA HIS A 312 -6.95 -14.83 -13.78
C HIS A 312 -6.38 -13.42 -13.96
N SER A 313 -5.37 -13.03 -13.15
CA SER A 313 -4.69 -11.73 -13.24
C SER A 313 -4.12 -11.47 -14.63
N GLN A 314 -3.52 -12.48 -15.26
CA GLN A 314 -2.99 -12.40 -16.62
C GLN A 314 -4.09 -12.21 -17.67
N LYS A 315 -5.19 -12.96 -17.56
CA LYS A 315 -6.35 -12.83 -18.46
C LYS A 315 -6.96 -11.43 -18.37
N GLU A 316 -7.14 -10.91 -17.16
CA GLU A 316 -7.67 -9.57 -16.93
C GLU A 316 -6.70 -8.47 -17.41
N GLY A 317 -5.40 -8.65 -17.15
CA GLY A 317 -4.36 -7.79 -17.70
C GLY A 317 -4.36 -7.77 -19.24
N TYR A 318 -4.57 -8.92 -19.89
CA TYR A 318 -4.65 -9.02 -21.36
C TYR A 318 -5.86 -8.27 -21.93
N LYS A 319 -7.02 -8.36 -21.29
CA LYS A 319 -8.21 -7.58 -21.67
C LYS A 319 -7.96 -6.08 -21.56
N LEU A 320 -7.44 -5.63 -20.41
CA LEU A 320 -7.09 -4.23 -20.19
C LEU A 320 -6.06 -3.74 -21.22
N ALA A 321 -5.01 -4.53 -21.47
CA ALA A 321 -3.98 -4.19 -22.46
C ALA A 321 -4.55 -4.05 -23.87
N THR A 322 -5.52 -4.90 -24.25
CA THR A 322 -6.21 -4.82 -25.54
C THR A 322 -7.00 -3.52 -25.67
N GLU A 323 -7.72 -3.13 -24.62
CA GLU A 323 -8.44 -1.85 -24.59
C GLU A 323 -7.50 -0.65 -24.67
N ILE A 324 -6.37 -0.69 -23.94
CA ILE A 324 -5.35 0.36 -23.97
C ILE A 324 -4.77 0.51 -25.38
N LEU A 325 -4.37 -0.60 -26.02
CA LEU A 325 -3.85 -0.57 -27.39
C LEU A 325 -4.89 -0.03 -28.38
N GLY A 326 -6.16 -0.41 -28.24
CA GLY A 326 -7.25 0.07 -29.09
C GLY A 326 -7.46 1.59 -29.02
N GLU A 327 -7.37 2.20 -27.84
CA GLU A 327 -7.49 3.66 -27.68
C GLU A 327 -6.17 4.40 -28.00
N MET A 328 -5.01 3.82 -27.69
CA MET A 328 -3.70 4.41 -28.00
C MET A 328 -3.44 4.45 -29.51
N GLY A 329 -3.80 3.40 -30.24
CA GLY A 329 -3.60 3.33 -31.69
C GLY A 329 -4.38 4.36 -32.51
N ARG A 330 -5.36 5.04 -31.89
CA ARG A 330 -6.09 6.17 -32.50
C ARG A 330 -5.34 7.50 -32.42
N VAL A 331 -4.39 7.63 -31.50
CA VAL A 331 -3.69 8.90 -31.20
C VAL A 331 -2.18 8.83 -31.37
N ALA A 332 -1.61 7.63 -31.39
CA ALA A 332 -0.19 7.37 -31.53
C ALA A 332 0.06 6.13 -32.42
N HIS A 333 1.27 6.02 -32.96
CA HIS A 333 1.69 4.81 -33.64
C HIS A 333 1.86 3.68 -32.62
N LEU A 334 1.50 2.44 -33.00
CA LEU A 334 1.75 1.26 -32.18
C LEU A 334 2.89 0.46 -32.79
N HIS A 335 3.86 0.08 -31.95
CA HIS A 335 4.88 -0.89 -32.37
C HIS A 335 4.29 -2.29 -32.45
N ASN A 336 3.41 -2.64 -31.50
CA ASN A 336 2.64 -3.87 -31.51
C ASN A 336 1.16 -3.58 -31.33
N THR A 337 0.32 -4.14 -32.21
CA THR A 337 -1.14 -3.99 -32.15
C THR A 337 -1.82 -5.01 -31.22
N LYS A 338 -1.05 -5.92 -30.63
CA LYS A 338 -1.51 -6.93 -29.67
C LYS A 338 -0.66 -6.90 -28.40
N PRO A 339 -1.22 -7.26 -27.23
CA PRO A 339 -0.45 -7.35 -25.99
C PRO A 339 0.69 -8.36 -26.09
N ILE A 340 1.80 -8.07 -25.41
CA ILE A 340 3.00 -8.93 -25.37
C ILE A 340 3.10 -9.62 -24.02
N ASN A 341 3.20 -10.95 -24.01
CA ASN A 341 3.42 -11.72 -22.79
C ASN A 341 4.91 -11.68 -22.39
N THR A 342 5.21 -11.22 -21.18
CA THR A 342 6.57 -11.10 -20.64
C THR A 342 6.63 -11.40 -19.14
N SER A 343 7.81 -11.62 -18.59
CA SER A 343 8.01 -11.93 -17.16
C SER A 343 8.72 -10.80 -16.42
N LEU A 344 8.24 -9.57 -16.61
CA LEU A 344 8.74 -8.39 -15.90
C LEU A 344 8.30 -8.40 -14.44
N ALA A 345 9.19 -8.03 -13.52
CA ALA A 345 8.94 -8.10 -12.08
C ALA A 345 7.72 -7.29 -11.63
N VAL A 346 7.50 -6.11 -12.20
CA VAL A 346 6.34 -5.24 -11.89
C VAL A 346 4.99 -5.87 -12.25
N LEU A 347 4.97 -6.85 -13.16
CA LEU A 347 3.75 -7.55 -13.57
C LEU A 347 3.44 -8.77 -12.68
N ARG A 348 4.30 -9.11 -11.73
CA ARG A 348 4.22 -10.35 -10.94
C ARG A 348 3.32 -10.20 -9.71
N SER A 349 2.06 -9.87 -9.95
CA SER A 349 1.03 -9.91 -8.90
C SER A 349 -0.01 -11.00 -9.18
N PRO A 350 -0.20 -11.99 -8.28
CA PRO A 350 -1.17 -13.06 -8.49
C PRO A 350 -2.61 -12.54 -8.47
N GLN A 351 -2.89 -11.53 -7.65
CA GLN A 351 -4.26 -11.09 -7.37
C GLN A 351 -4.62 -9.77 -8.05
N ILE A 352 -3.61 -9.01 -8.51
CA ILE A 352 -3.81 -7.68 -9.09
C ILE A 352 -3.49 -7.74 -10.59
N PRO A 353 -4.49 -7.62 -11.47
CA PRO A 353 -4.27 -7.47 -12.90
C PRO A 353 -3.29 -6.31 -13.16
N SER A 354 -2.19 -6.64 -13.82
CA SER A 354 -1.05 -5.73 -14.00
C SER A 354 -0.70 -5.61 -15.48
N VAL A 355 -0.50 -4.38 -15.95
CA VAL A 355 -0.05 -4.07 -17.32
C VAL A 355 1.13 -3.10 -17.28
N LEU A 356 2.03 -3.22 -18.26
CA LEU A 356 3.08 -2.24 -18.49
C LEU A 356 2.88 -1.62 -19.86
N VAL A 357 2.73 -0.30 -19.91
CA VAL A 357 2.46 0.48 -21.10
C VAL A 357 3.73 1.18 -21.52
N GLU A 358 4.31 0.74 -22.63
CA GLU A 358 5.32 1.50 -23.35
C GLU A 358 4.62 2.58 -24.16
N THR A 359 4.81 3.83 -23.75
CA THR A 359 4.16 4.98 -24.37
C THR A 359 4.77 5.36 -25.71
N GLY A 360 6.01 4.93 -25.96
CA GLY A 360 6.80 5.13 -27.16
C GLY A 360 8.28 4.88 -26.84
N PHE A 361 9.11 4.58 -27.84
CA PHE A 361 10.53 4.31 -27.58
C PHE A 361 11.37 5.59 -27.61
N ILE A 362 11.93 6.00 -26.48
CA ILE A 362 12.69 7.25 -26.36
C ILE A 362 13.95 7.28 -27.24
N SER A 363 14.47 6.11 -27.66
CA SER A 363 15.58 6.03 -28.61
C SER A 363 15.25 6.55 -30.01
N ASN A 364 13.97 6.65 -30.37
CA ASN A 364 13.54 7.23 -31.63
C ASN A 364 13.44 8.77 -31.52
N PRO A 365 14.11 9.56 -32.38
CA PRO A 365 14.09 11.03 -32.29
C PRO A 365 12.70 11.67 -32.44
N THR A 366 11.76 11.01 -33.12
CA THR A 366 10.38 11.50 -33.24
C THR A 366 9.62 11.28 -31.93
N GLU A 367 9.72 10.07 -31.37
CA GLU A 367 9.11 9.72 -30.08
C GLU A 367 9.71 10.56 -28.95
N GLU A 368 11.03 10.78 -28.91
CA GLU A 368 11.68 11.66 -27.92
C GLU A 368 11.09 13.08 -27.91
N LYS A 369 10.69 13.60 -29.08
CA LYS A 369 10.00 14.90 -29.17
C LYS A 369 8.57 14.80 -28.63
N LEU A 370 7.83 13.78 -29.06
CA LEU A 370 6.43 13.56 -28.70
C LEU A 370 6.25 13.29 -27.19
N LEU A 371 7.09 12.43 -26.60
CA LEU A 371 7.05 12.06 -25.17
C LEU A 371 7.19 13.26 -24.23
N PHE A 372 7.80 14.35 -24.69
CA PHE A 372 7.99 15.60 -23.91
C PHE A 372 7.06 16.73 -24.36
N GLN A 373 6.22 16.50 -25.38
CA GLN A 373 5.23 17.46 -25.83
C GLN A 373 3.95 17.31 -25.01
N ARG A 374 3.55 18.38 -24.28
CA ARG A 374 2.35 18.38 -23.42
C ARG A 374 1.10 17.85 -24.13
N ALA A 375 0.83 18.35 -25.34
CA ALA A 375 -0.33 17.94 -26.13
C ALA A 375 -0.34 16.44 -26.48
N HIS A 376 0.83 15.83 -26.70
CA HIS A 376 0.91 14.39 -26.96
C HIS A 376 0.75 13.58 -25.67
N GLN A 377 1.37 14.03 -24.57
CA GLN A 377 1.14 13.43 -23.24
C GLN A 377 -0.34 13.46 -22.83
N ASP A 378 -1.06 14.55 -23.13
CA ASP A 378 -2.49 14.67 -22.86
C ASP A 378 -3.32 13.68 -23.68
N LYS A 379 -2.98 13.48 -24.96
CA LYS A 379 -3.61 12.47 -25.83
C LYS A 379 -3.38 11.05 -25.30
N LEU A 380 -2.14 10.71 -24.96
CA LEU A 380 -1.80 9.41 -24.37
C LEU A 380 -2.55 9.18 -23.06
N ALA A 381 -2.52 10.16 -22.15
CA ALA A 381 -3.21 10.07 -20.88
C ALA A 381 -4.73 9.89 -21.07
N GLN A 382 -5.34 10.63 -21.99
CA GLN A 382 -6.77 10.52 -22.31
C GLN A 382 -7.12 9.14 -22.88
N SER A 383 -6.32 8.63 -23.83
CA SER A 383 -6.53 7.30 -24.41
C SER A 383 -6.41 6.19 -23.36
N ILE A 384 -5.37 6.23 -22.52
CA ILE A 384 -5.17 5.23 -21.47
C ILE A 384 -6.29 5.30 -20.42
N SER A 385 -6.62 6.50 -19.93
CA SER A 385 -7.68 6.68 -18.92
C SER A 385 -9.05 6.24 -19.46
N LYS A 386 -9.36 6.56 -20.72
CA LYS A 386 -10.59 6.11 -21.38
C LYS A 386 -10.65 4.58 -21.51
N ALA A 387 -9.54 3.95 -21.91
CA ALA A 387 -9.46 2.49 -22.00
C ALA A 387 -9.65 1.82 -20.64
N VAL A 388 -9.04 2.36 -19.58
CA VAL A 388 -9.20 1.87 -18.21
C VAL A 388 -10.65 1.97 -17.74
N VAL A 389 -11.29 3.13 -17.93
CA VAL A 389 -12.70 3.32 -17.56
C VAL A 389 -13.61 2.39 -18.36
N LYS A 390 -13.34 2.18 -19.66
CA LYS A 390 -14.09 1.23 -20.47
C LYS A 390 -13.92 -0.20 -19.97
N TYR A 391 -12.68 -0.63 -19.73
CA TYR A 391 -12.38 -1.94 -19.17
C TYR A 391 -13.11 -2.17 -17.83
N LEU A 392 -13.09 -1.19 -16.92
CA LEU A 392 -13.78 -1.28 -15.63
C LEU A 392 -15.30 -1.38 -15.75
N LYS A 393 -15.91 -0.74 -16.76
CA LYS A 393 -17.36 -0.89 -17.02
C LYS A 393 -17.70 -2.28 -17.55
N ASP A 394 -16.83 -2.83 -18.39
CA ASP A 394 -17.04 -4.14 -19.01
C ASP A 394 -16.62 -5.32 -18.09
N ASN A 395 -15.68 -5.08 -17.18
CA ASN A 395 -15.10 -6.06 -16.24
C ASN A 395 -14.98 -5.43 -14.84
N PRO A 396 -16.11 -5.11 -14.20
CA PRO A 396 -16.09 -4.39 -12.95
C PRO A 396 -15.64 -5.28 -11.79
N PRO A 397 -14.70 -4.81 -10.95
CA PRO A 397 -14.30 -5.55 -9.77
C PRO A 397 -15.48 -5.72 -8.81
N GLU A 398 -15.58 -6.90 -8.19
CA GLU A 398 -16.66 -7.22 -7.26
C GLU A 398 -16.70 -6.23 -6.08
N GLY A 399 -17.91 -5.88 -5.64
CA GLY A 399 -18.09 -4.97 -4.51
C GLY A 399 -17.76 -3.50 -4.79
N THR A 400 -17.43 -3.14 -6.04
CA THR A 400 -17.12 -1.76 -6.42
C THR A 400 -18.29 -1.01 -7.05
N VAL A 401 -18.19 0.31 -7.08
CA VAL A 401 -19.16 1.22 -7.74
C VAL A 401 -19.34 0.99 -9.24
N PHE A 402 -18.39 0.29 -9.90
CA PHE A 402 -18.49 -0.08 -11.31
C PHE A 402 -19.21 -1.40 -11.53
N SER A 403 -19.34 -2.23 -10.49
CA SER A 403 -20.14 -3.45 -10.57
C SER A 403 -21.55 -3.04 -10.93
N PRO A 404 -22.11 -3.46 -12.09
CA PRO A 404 -23.51 -3.27 -12.33
C PRO A 404 -24.15 -4.00 -11.17
N SER A 405 -24.72 -3.23 -10.24
CA SER A 405 -26.04 -3.46 -9.70
C SER A 405 -26.63 -4.66 -10.40
N SER A 406 -26.39 -5.84 -9.82
CA SER A 406 -26.56 -7.12 -10.52
C SER A 406 -27.93 -7.15 -11.17
N LYS A 407 -28.02 -7.75 -12.37
CA LYS A 407 -29.26 -8.03 -13.13
C LYS A 407 -30.52 -7.95 -12.24
N PRO A 408 -31.61 -7.27 -12.66
CA PRO A 408 -32.77 -7.00 -11.81
C PRO A 408 -33.13 -8.24 -11.00
N MET A 409 -32.85 -8.18 -9.70
CA MET A 409 -32.97 -9.33 -8.83
C MET A 409 -34.45 -9.66 -8.72
N VAL A 410 -34.87 -10.83 -9.18
CA VAL A 410 -36.29 -11.22 -9.14
C VAL A 410 -36.57 -11.93 -7.81
N HIS A 411 -37.47 -11.38 -7.02
CA HIS A 411 -37.98 -11.98 -5.80
C HIS A 411 -39.35 -12.61 -6.04
N ILE A 412 -39.58 -13.84 -5.56
CA ILE A 412 -40.87 -14.51 -5.60
C ILE A 412 -41.50 -14.40 -4.21
N VAL A 413 -42.64 -13.70 -4.13
CA VAL A 413 -43.35 -13.43 -2.87
C VAL A 413 -43.76 -14.73 -2.19
N LYS A 414 -43.36 -14.91 -0.93
CA LYS A 414 -43.75 -16.05 -0.08
C LYS A 414 -44.89 -15.66 0.86
N ARG A 415 -45.54 -16.69 1.43
CA ARG A 415 -46.62 -16.52 2.42
C ARG A 415 -46.10 -15.69 3.61
N GLY A 416 -46.77 -14.58 3.90
CA GLY A 416 -46.44 -13.67 5.00
C GLY A 416 -45.45 -12.55 4.67
N GLU A 417 -44.92 -12.46 3.44
CA GLU A 417 -44.08 -11.34 3.02
C GLU A 417 -44.94 -10.14 2.57
N SER A 418 -44.63 -8.93 3.06
CA SER A 418 -45.19 -7.67 2.58
C SER A 418 -44.15 -6.89 1.79
N LEU A 419 -44.57 -5.90 0.98
CA LEU A 419 -43.63 -5.04 0.24
C LEU A 419 -42.59 -4.38 1.14
N SER A 420 -42.96 -4.01 2.37
CA SER A 420 -42.04 -3.42 3.34
C SER A 420 -40.99 -4.42 3.84
N VAL A 421 -41.39 -5.66 4.09
CA VAL A 421 -40.48 -6.74 4.51
C VAL A 421 -39.51 -7.09 3.37
N ILE A 422 -40.02 -7.17 2.14
CA ILE A 422 -39.22 -7.42 0.94
C ILE A 422 -38.26 -6.23 0.67
N ALA A 423 -38.74 -5.00 0.79
CA ALA A 423 -37.93 -3.80 0.64
C ALA A 423 -36.77 -3.77 1.64
N ASN A 424 -37.03 -4.07 2.91
CA ASN A 424 -36.00 -4.15 3.94
C ASN A 424 -35.00 -5.28 3.69
N LYS A 425 -35.48 -6.46 3.26
CA LYS A 425 -34.64 -7.61 2.92
C LYS A 425 -33.63 -7.32 1.81
N TYR A 426 -33.95 -6.41 0.91
CA TYR A 426 -33.12 -6.08 -0.25
C TYR A 426 -32.55 -4.66 -0.22
N GLY A 427 -32.68 -3.93 0.89
CA GLY A 427 -32.11 -2.59 1.04
C GLY A 427 -32.68 -1.55 0.08
N THR A 428 -33.98 -1.62 -0.24
CA THR A 428 -34.69 -0.67 -1.11
C THR A 428 -35.95 -0.12 -0.43
N SER A 429 -36.81 0.62 -1.13
CA SER A 429 -38.10 1.10 -0.60
C SER A 429 -39.28 0.39 -1.24
N SER A 430 -40.40 0.27 -0.50
CA SER A 430 -41.67 -0.24 -1.04
C SER A 430 -42.11 0.56 -2.26
N LYS A 431 -41.94 1.89 -2.24
CA LYS A 431 -42.24 2.78 -3.38
C LYS A 431 -41.37 2.48 -4.60
N ALA A 432 -40.08 2.22 -4.41
CA ALA A 432 -39.17 1.86 -5.51
C ALA A 432 -39.52 0.50 -6.11
N ILE A 433 -39.86 -0.50 -5.29
CA ILE A 433 -40.35 -1.80 -5.78
C ILE A 433 -41.67 -1.62 -6.54
N MET A 434 -42.59 -0.79 -6.04
CA MET A 434 -43.85 -0.51 -6.73
C MET A 434 -43.63 0.17 -8.08
N ALA A 435 -42.73 1.15 -8.14
CA ALA A 435 -42.39 1.85 -9.39
C ALA A 435 -41.75 0.91 -10.42
N GLU A 436 -40.77 0.09 -10.00
CA GLU A 436 -40.07 -0.88 -10.86
C GLU A 436 -41.01 -1.96 -11.43
N ASN A 437 -42.08 -2.30 -10.70
CA ASN A 437 -43.04 -3.34 -11.07
C ASN A 437 -44.39 -2.80 -11.53
N ASN A 438 -44.53 -1.49 -11.72
CA ASN A 438 -45.79 -0.82 -12.09
C ASN A 438 -46.98 -1.19 -11.18
N LEU A 439 -46.74 -1.36 -9.88
CA LEU A 439 -47.78 -1.72 -8.91
C LEU A 439 -48.58 -0.49 -8.50
N LYS A 440 -49.92 -0.59 -8.57
CA LYS A 440 -50.85 0.48 -8.14
C LYS A 440 -51.14 0.48 -6.63
N SER A 441 -50.82 -0.61 -5.93
CA SER A 441 -51.05 -0.77 -4.49
C SER A 441 -49.99 -1.67 -3.86
N SER A 442 -49.97 -1.74 -2.53
CA SER A 442 -48.99 -2.54 -1.78
C SER A 442 -49.37 -4.01 -1.57
N GLY A 443 -50.51 -4.44 -2.12
CA GLY A 443 -50.98 -5.82 -2.04
C GLY A 443 -50.11 -6.75 -2.90
N LEU A 444 -49.67 -7.87 -2.33
CA LEU A 444 -48.84 -8.86 -3.01
C LEU A 444 -49.52 -10.23 -2.99
N GLY A 445 -49.52 -10.91 -4.13
CA GLY A 445 -49.95 -12.31 -4.25
C GLY A 445 -48.80 -13.27 -3.98
N ILE A 446 -49.07 -14.38 -3.30
CA ILE A 446 -48.08 -15.46 -3.13
C ILE A 446 -47.68 -15.98 -4.52
N GLY A 447 -46.37 -16.13 -4.77
CA GLY A 447 -45.83 -16.55 -6.06
C GLY A 447 -45.62 -15.40 -7.06
N GLN A 448 -46.02 -14.17 -6.74
CA GLN A 448 -45.80 -13.01 -7.58
C GLN A 448 -44.30 -12.72 -7.73
N LYS A 449 -43.83 -12.54 -8.97
CA LYS A 449 -42.45 -12.17 -9.28
C LYS A 449 -42.31 -10.65 -9.25
N LEU A 450 -41.44 -10.15 -8.38
CA LEU A 450 -41.09 -8.74 -8.26
C LEU A 450 -39.66 -8.52 -8.71
N ARG A 451 -39.46 -7.61 -9.67
CA ARG A 451 -38.15 -7.04 -10.01
C ARG A 451 -37.73 -6.09 -8.91
N ILE A 452 -36.64 -6.40 -8.24
CA ILE A 452 -36.12 -5.57 -7.16
C ILE A 452 -35.11 -4.59 -7.76
N PRO A 453 -35.37 -3.27 -7.69
CA PRO A 453 -34.43 -2.27 -8.19
C PRO A 453 -33.16 -2.35 -7.35
N SER A 454 -32.01 -2.44 -8.01
CA SER A 454 -30.74 -2.34 -7.30
C SER A 454 -30.62 -0.96 -6.67
N ALA A 455 -29.91 -0.84 -5.55
CA ALA A 455 -29.78 0.38 -4.77
C ALA A 455 -28.93 1.45 -5.51
N GLY A 456 -29.40 1.91 -6.66
CA GLY A 456 -28.90 3.11 -7.32
C GLY A 456 -29.39 4.31 -6.56
N ASN A 457 -28.45 5.09 -6.01
CA ASN A 457 -28.60 6.43 -5.43
C ASN A 457 -30.05 6.79 -5.06
N ILE A 458 -30.54 6.24 -3.96
CA ILE A 458 -31.64 6.89 -3.28
C ILE A 458 -31.03 8.15 -2.67
N ASN A 459 -31.27 9.28 -3.32
CA ASN A 459 -31.31 10.57 -2.65
C ASN A 459 -32.45 10.45 -1.63
N VAL A 460 -32.14 9.83 -0.48
CA VAL A 460 -33.04 9.80 0.65
C VAL A 460 -33.15 11.27 1.01
N PRO A 461 -34.34 11.89 0.99
CA PRO A 461 -34.47 13.15 1.69
C PRO A 461 -33.97 12.85 3.09
N SER A 462 -32.82 13.41 3.44
CA SER A 462 -32.24 13.34 4.77
C SER A 462 -33.19 14.08 5.68
N LYS A 463 -34.29 13.42 6.04
CA LYS A 463 -34.81 13.62 7.37
C LYS A 463 -33.71 13.02 8.24
N PRO A 464 -32.93 13.85 8.95
CA PRO A 464 -31.88 13.32 9.80
C PRO A 464 -32.52 12.24 10.66
N ILE A 465 -31.93 11.05 10.68
CA ILE A 465 -32.05 10.24 11.88
C ILE A 465 -31.33 11.09 12.90
N THR A 466 -32.09 11.91 13.61
CA THR A 466 -31.66 12.56 14.84
C THR A 466 -31.32 11.41 15.76
N VAL A 467 -30.05 11.02 15.75
CA VAL A 467 -29.46 10.31 16.87
C VAL A 467 -29.63 11.30 18.01
N GLU A 468 -30.58 11.05 18.90
CA GLU A 468 -30.69 11.83 20.11
C GLU A 468 -29.32 11.77 20.78
N THR A 469 -28.71 12.96 20.89
CA THR A 469 -27.39 13.16 21.43
C THR A 469 -27.56 14.06 22.63
N GLU A 470 -26.80 13.79 23.67
CA GLU A 470 -26.82 14.59 24.89
C GLU A 470 -25.40 14.93 25.28
N THR A 471 -25.18 16.18 25.68
CA THR A 471 -23.89 16.65 26.16
C THR A 471 -23.73 16.33 27.64
N ILE A 472 -22.79 15.45 27.96
CA ILE A 472 -22.45 15.09 29.34
C ILE A 472 -21.19 15.85 29.75
N THR A 473 -21.13 16.30 31.01
CA THR A 473 -19.90 16.88 31.56
C THR A 473 -19.08 15.80 32.27
N HIS A 474 -17.93 15.45 31.72
CA HIS A 474 -16.94 14.56 32.31
C HIS A 474 -15.91 15.36 33.13
N THR A 475 -15.56 14.90 34.32
CA THR A 475 -14.49 15.52 35.14
C THR A 475 -13.25 14.62 35.11
N VAL A 476 -12.16 15.14 34.56
CA VAL A 476 -10.89 14.41 34.35
C VAL A 476 -10.33 13.93 35.68
N LYS A 477 -10.01 12.64 35.77
CA LYS A 477 -9.39 11.99 36.93
C LYS A 477 -7.89 11.77 36.71
N SER A 478 -7.19 11.46 37.80
CA SER A 478 -5.76 11.12 37.76
C SER A 478 -5.50 9.94 36.80
N GLY A 479 -4.58 10.14 35.85
CA GLY A 479 -4.21 9.14 34.84
C GLY A 479 -5.16 9.04 33.64
N GLU A 480 -6.07 9.99 33.44
CA GLU A 480 -6.89 10.09 32.23
C GLU A 480 -6.28 11.02 31.18
N PHE A 481 -6.43 10.63 29.91
CA PHE A 481 -6.06 11.43 28.74
C PHE A 481 -7.18 11.34 27.71
N LEU A 482 -7.24 12.27 26.74
CA LEU A 482 -8.36 12.40 25.81
C LEU A 482 -8.74 11.11 25.10
N GLY A 483 -7.77 10.28 24.71
CA GLY A 483 -8.01 8.98 24.06
C GLY A 483 -8.78 8.01 24.96
N LYS A 484 -8.43 7.95 26.25
CA LYS A 484 -9.11 7.09 27.24
C LYS A 484 -10.55 7.57 27.50
N ILE A 485 -10.77 8.87 27.58
CA ILE A 485 -12.10 9.48 27.76
C ILE A 485 -12.97 9.27 26.50
N ALA A 486 -12.41 9.52 25.32
CA ALA A 486 -13.09 9.30 24.05
C ALA A 486 -13.51 7.84 23.86
N SER A 487 -12.62 6.90 24.20
CA SER A 487 -12.92 5.47 24.19
C SER A 487 -14.03 5.10 25.19
N HIS A 488 -13.99 5.67 26.40
CA HIS A 488 -15.01 5.42 27.43
C HIS A 488 -16.42 5.83 26.98
N TYR A 489 -16.54 6.98 26.31
CA TYR A 489 -17.80 7.52 25.81
C TYR A 489 -18.12 7.12 24.35
N LYS A 490 -17.26 6.32 23.71
CA LYS A 490 -17.35 5.91 22.30
C LYS A 490 -17.50 7.08 21.32
N VAL A 491 -16.84 8.19 21.62
CA VAL A 491 -16.78 9.39 20.76
C VAL A 491 -15.38 9.56 20.18
N LYS A 492 -15.19 10.46 19.22
CA LYS A 492 -13.85 10.77 18.72
C LYS A 492 -13.16 11.80 19.61
N VAL A 493 -11.85 11.66 19.79
CA VAL A 493 -11.00 12.68 20.46
C VAL A 493 -11.18 14.06 19.82
N SER A 494 -11.30 14.12 18.50
CA SER A 494 -11.52 15.36 17.75
C SER A 494 -12.82 16.08 18.13
N ASP A 495 -13.86 15.32 18.52
CA ASP A 495 -15.15 15.89 18.90
C ASP A 495 -15.07 16.51 20.29
N ILE A 496 -14.45 15.81 21.25
CA ILE A 496 -14.16 16.36 22.59
C ILE A 496 -13.30 17.61 22.48
N ARG A 497 -12.26 17.62 21.63
CA ARG A 497 -11.39 18.79 21.45
C ARG A 497 -12.15 20.00 20.92
N ARG A 498 -12.96 19.80 19.89
CA ARG A 498 -13.76 20.86 19.27
C ARG A 498 -14.80 21.41 20.25
N GLU A 499 -15.50 20.53 20.96
CA GLU A 499 -16.57 20.90 21.88
C GLU A 499 -16.05 21.67 23.11
N ASN A 500 -14.79 21.42 23.49
CA ASN A 500 -14.13 22.06 24.62
C ASN A 500 -13.09 23.12 24.23
N ASN A 501 -12.99 23.46 22.95
CA ASN A 501 -12.01 24.42 22.41
C ASN A 501 -10.57 24.15 22.87
N LEU A 502 -10.17 22.87 22.94
CA LEU A 502 -8.84 22.47 23.43
C LEU A 502 -7.76 22.70 22.37
N LYS A 503 -6.73 23.47 22.74
CA LYS A 503 -5.56 23.76 21.89
C LYS A 503 -4.46 22.70 21.97
N SER A 504 -4.46 21.86 23.01
CA SER A 504 -3.53 20.74 23.20
C SER A 504 -4.26 19.53 23.81
N ASP A 505 -3.58 18.38 23.82
CA ASP A 505 -4.10 17.13 24.39
C ASP A 505 -3.81 16.99 25.90
N THR A 506 -3.21 18.01 26.52
CA THR A 506 -2.87 18.03 27.94
C THR A 506 -4.11 18.33 28.78
N LEU A 507 -4.44 17.43 29.71
CA LEU A 507 -5.59 17.57 30.62
C LEU A 507 -5.13 17.69 32.07
N TRP A 508 -5.90 18.42 32.87
CA TRP A 508 -5.63 18.66 34.29
C TRP A 508 -6.64 17.87 35.14
N VAL A 509 -6.19 17.26 36.23
CA VAL A 509 -7.11 16.56 37.14
C VAL A 509 -8.14 17.57 37.69
N GLY A 510 -9.41 17.21 37.61
CA GLY A 510 -10.55 18.08 37.95
C GLY A 510 -11.07 18.93 36.79
N GLN A 511 -10.41 18.93 35.63
CA GLN A 511 -10.88 19.65 34.44
C GLN A 511 -12.22 19.08 33.96
N LYS A 512 -13.20 19.95 33.69
CA LYS A 512 -14.51 19.55 33.17
C LYS A 512 -14.53 19.63 31.65
N LEU A 513 -14.89 18.53 30.99
CA LEU A 513 -15.01 18.40 29.54
C LEU A 513 -16.47 18.09 29.18
N LYS A 514 -17.02 18.84 28.24
CA LYS A 514 -18.28 18.55 27.55
C LYS A 514 -18.06 17.44 26.53
N VAL A 515 -18.86 16.39 26.61
CA VAL A 515 -18.77 15.24 25.71
C VAL A 515 -20.17 14.94 25.19
N THR A 516 -20.43 15.27 23.94
CA THR A 516 -21.66 14.92 23.26
C THR A 516 -21.63 13.44 22.87
N VAL A 517 -22.49 12.64 23.52
CA VAL A 517 -22.61 11.20 23.25
C VAL A 517 -23.97 10.89 22.63
N ALA A 518 -24.03 9.85 21.81
CA ALA A 518 -25.32 9.29 21.42
C ALA A 518 -25.99 8.69 22.67
N VAL A 519 -27.31 8.82 22.82
CA VAL A 519 -28.05 8.32 24.00
C VAL A 519 -27.79 6.82 24.24
N LYS A 520 -27.64 6.04 23.16
CA LYS A 520 -27.28 4.60 23.22
C LYS A 520 -25.86 4.30 23.73
N ASP A 521 -24.96 5.28 23.65
CA ASP A 521 -23.54 5.15 24.00
C ASP A 521 -23.21 5.79 25.36
N LYS A 522 -24.24 6.23 26.10
CA LYS A 522 -24.10 6.59 27.52
C LYS A 522 -23.49 5.42 28.31
N PRO A 523 -22.58 5.69 29.26
CA PRO A 523 -21.96 4.65 30.06
C PRO A 523 -23.03 3.80 30.76
N ILE A 524 -22.86 2.48 30.64
CA ILE A 524 -23.85 1.50 31.08
C ILE A 524 -24.07 1.65 32.59
N ARG A 525 -25.31 1.96 32.99
CA ARG A 525 -25.71 2.02 34.40
C ARG A 525 -25.81 0.58 34.92
N LYS A 526 -25.24 0.30 36.09
CA LYS A 526 -25.35 -1.00 36.76
C LYS A 526 -26.07 -0.85 38.09
N HIS A 527 -26.94 -1.80 38.43
CA HIS A 527 -27.69 -1.84 39.67
C HIS A 527 -27.52 -3.19 40.35
N LYS A 528 -27.13 -3.21 41.63
CA LYS A 528 -27.02 -4.44 42.43
C LYS A 528 -28.32 -4.66 43.21
N VAL A 529 -28.99 -5.78 42.94
CA VAL A 529 -30.29 -6.14 43.52
C VAL A 529 -30.17 -6.31 45.03
N SER A 530 -31.01 -5.60 45.79
CA SER A 530 -31.10 -5.69 47.24
C SER A 530 -32.23 -6.64 47.68
N ARG A 531 -32.21 -7.08 48.93
CA ARG A 531 -33.25 -7.96 49.48
C ARG A 531 -34.63 -7.28 49.36
N GLY A 532 -35.57 -7.93 48.66
CA GLY A 532 -36.93 -7.44 48.43
C GLY A 532 -37.10 -6.50 47.22
N GLU A 533 -36.08 -6.31 46.39
CA GLU A 533 -36.22 -5.64 45.09
C GLU A 533 -36.69 -6.63 44.01
N TYR A 534 -37.58 -6.16 43.12
CA TYR A 534 -38.06 -6.90 41.95
C TYR A 534 -37.98 -5.98 40.72
N LEU A 535 -37.99 -6.56 39.52
CA LEU A 535 -37.73 -5.81 38.27
C LEU A 535 -38.62 -4.58 38.10
N GLY A 536 -39.91 -4.65 38.44
CA GLY A 536 -40.82 -3.50 38.40
C GLY A 536 -40.36 -2.33 39.28
N LYS A 537 -39.92 -2.60 40.51
CA LYS A 537 -39.42 -1.59 41.43
C LYS A 537 -38.11 -0.95 40.92
N ILE A 538 -37.25 -1.75 40.30
CA ILE A 538 -35.98 -1.29 39.71
C ILE A 538 -36.27 -0.46 38.45
N ALA A 539 -37.15 -0.94 37.57
CA ALA A 539 -37.59 -0.25 36.36
C ALA A 539 -38.15 1.15 36.67
N SER A 540 -39.05 1.26 37.65
CA SER A 540 -39.58 2.55 38.11
C SER A 540 -38.51 3.46 38.71
N LYS A 541 -37.56 2.91 39.47
CA LYS A 541 -36.45 3.69 40.06
C LYS A 541 -35.57 4.36 39.00
N TYR A 542 -35.38 3.70 37.87
CA TYR A 542 -34.51 4.19 36.79
C TYR A 542 -35.26 4.77 35.59
N ASP A 543 -36.60 4.89 35.69
CA ASP A 543 -37.50 5.38 34.64
C ASP A 543 -37.32 4.65 33.29
N VAL A 544 -37.28 3.32 33.35
CA VAL A 544 -37.19 2.42 32.17
C VAL A 544 -38.24 1.33 32.25
N SER A 545 -38.49 0.62 31.15
CA SER A 545 -39.45 -0.49 31.16
C SER A 545 -38.82 -1.78 31.72
N VAL A 546 -39.63 -2.62 32.39
CA VAL A 546 -39.19 -3.96 32.83
C VAL A 546 -38.63 -4.79 31.67
N GLN A 547 -39.30 -4.71 30.51
CA GLN A 547 -38.89 -5.41 29.29
C GLN A 547 -37.48 -5.00 28.83
N SER A 548 -37.16 -3.70 28.88
CA SER A 548 -35.83 -3.22 28.50
C SER A 548 -34.73 -3.75 29.44
N ILE A 549 -35.01 -3.88 30.74
CA ILE A 549 -34.07 -4.48 31.69
C ILE A 549 -33.89 -5.97 31.41
N ARG A 550 -34.98 -6.70 31.10
CA ARG A 550 -34.90 -8.13 30.75
C ARG A 550 -34.02 -8.36 29.53
N GLU A 551 -34.26 -7.61 28.46
CA GLU A 551 -33.50 -7.73 27.21
C GLU A 551 -32.02 -7.37 27.43
N ALA A 552 -31.74 -6.27 28.14
CA ALA A 552 -30.36 -5.84 28.40
C ALA A 552 -29.55 -6.83 29.26
N ASN A 553 -30.23 -7.69 30.03
CA ASN A 553 -29.60 -8.66 30.92
C ASN A 553 -29.82 -10.12 30.50
N ASN A 554 -30.46 -10.34 29.34
CA ASN A 554 -30.88 -11.67 28.87
C ASN A 554 -31.66 -12.48 29.94
N LEU A 555 -32.50 -11.81 30.73
CA LEU A 555 -33.28 -12.48 31.78
C LEU A 555 -34.43 -13.29 31.15
N ARG A 556 -34.54 -14.56 31.56
CA ARG A 556 -35.61 -15.45 31.11
C ARG A 556 -36.88 -15.28 31.96
N SER A 557 -36.75 -14.88 33.22
CA SER A 557 -37.83 -14.61 34.18
C SER A 557 -37.59 -13.30 34.95
N ASP A 558 -38.59 -12.90 35.75
CA ASP A 558 -38.52 -11.68 36.58
C ASP A 558 -37.93 -11.93 37.98
N GLU A 559 -37.48 -13.17 38.23
CA GLU A 559 -36.83 -13.56 39.48
C GLU A 559 -35.41 -12.99 39.53
N LEU A 560 -35.09 -12.32 40.64
CA LEU A 560 -33.79 -11.70 40.86
C LEU A 560 -33.14 -12.24 42.12
N ALA A 561 -31.86 -12.58 42.03
CA ALA A 561 -31.08 -12.98 43.19
C ALA A 561 -30.54 -11.75 43.94
N VAL A 562 -30.60 -11.76 45.26
CA VAL A 562 -29.98 -10.70 46.07
C VAL A 562 -28.48 -10.66 45.77
N GLY A 563 -27.99 -9.48 45.42
CA GLY A 563 -26.61 -9.25 45.01
C GLY A 563 -26.34 -9.38 43.50
N GLN A 564 -27.32 -9.80 42.70
CA GLN A 564 -27.24 -9.84 41.24
C GLN A 564 -27.03 -8.42 40.70
N VAL A 565 -26.12 -8.25 39.73
CA VAL A 565 -25.88 -6.95 39.10
C VAL A 565 -26.59 -6.91 37.76
N LEU A 566 -27.56 -6.01 37.62
CA LEU A 566 -28.30 -5.76 36.40
C LEU A 566 -27.73 -4.55 35.65
N ILE A 567 -27.60 -4.70 34.34
CA ILE A 567 -27.44 -3.63 33.37
C ILE A 567 -28.76 -2.88 33.26
N ILE A 568 -28.76 -1.59 33.59
CA ILE A 568 -29.93 -0.73 33.43
C ILE A 568 -29.78 0.01 32.09
N PRO A 569 -30.65 -0.26 31.11
CA PRO A 569 -30.60 0.44 29.83
C PRO A 569 -30.85 1.94 30.02
N ASN A 570 -30.42 2.73 29.05
CA ASN A 570 -30.79 4.14 29.00
C ASN A 570 -32.20 4.25 28.40
N LYS A 571 -32.95 5.27 28.81
CA LYS A 571 -34.29 5.54 28.29
C LYS A 571 -34.24 5.90 26.81
#